data_AF-A0A2X2JKU8-F1
#
_entry.id   AF-A0A2X2JKU8-F1
#
_cell.length_a   1.000
_cell.length_b   1.000
_cell.length_c   1.000
_cell.angle_alpha   90.00
_cell.angle_beta   90.00
_cell.angle_gamma   90.00
#
_symmetry.space_group_name_H-M   'P 1'
#
loop_
_entity.id
_entity.type
_entity.pdbx_description
1 polymer ?
#
loop_
_entity_poly.entity_id
_entity_poly.type
_entity_poly.pdbx_seq_one_letter_code
_entity_poly.pdbx_strand_id
1 'polypeptide(L)'
;MLSTIATQEHLSAQEVKNLLESDEYAYDVAQDIQEGVSLGLRGVPFFVFDRKYAIPGAQPMEVFHNTINECLASQPTPLERRGEEGPSCDRETGKCE
;
A
#
# COMPACT_ATOMS: atom_id res chain seq x y z
N MET A 1 21.96 -14.72 13.97
CA MET A 1 20.50 -14.83 14.22
C MET A 1 19.71 -14.37 12.99
N LEU A 2 19.86 -13.14 12.49
CA LEU A 2 19.19 -12.70 11.24
C LEU A 2 19.77 -13.34 9.96
N SER A 3 21.10 -13.37 9.81
CA SER A 3 21.74 -13.96 8.62
C SER A 3 21.39 -15.43 8.42
N THR A 4 21.23 -16.18 9.52
CA THR A 4 20.82 -17.59 9.48
C THR A 4 19.43 -17.74 8.87
N ILE A 5 18.45 -16.95 9.32
CA ILE A 5 17.07 -16.97 8.80
C ILE A 5 17.08 -16.60 7.31
N ALA A 6 17.79 -15.54 6.93
CA ALA A 6 17.87 -15.10 5.54
C ALA A 6 18.44 -16.18 4.61
N THR A 7 19.48 -16.90 5.04
CA THR A 7 20.06 -18.01 4.25
C THR A 7 19.14 -19.24 4.15
N GLN A 8 18.25 -19.46 5.14
CA GLN A 8 17.23 -20.50 5.06
C GLN A 8 16.17 -20.19 3.98
N GLU A 9 15.89 -18.90 3.79
CA GLU A 9 15.03 -18.38 2.71
C GLU A 9 15.81 -18.16 1.39
N HIS A 10 16.96 -18.83 1.22
CA HIS A 10 17.78 -18.83 0.00
C HIS A 10 18.41 -17.48 -0.40
N LEU A 11 18.55 -16.53 0.54
CA LEU A 11 19.29 -15.28 0.32
C LEU A 11 20.80 -15.50 0.45
N SER A 12 21.60 -14.73 -0.28
CA SER A 12 23.06 -14.78 -0.24
C SER A 12 23.59 -14.37 1.14
N ALA A 13 24.39 -15.24 1.77
CA ALA A 13 24.97 -14.96 3.08
C ALA A 13 25.86 -13.71 3.08
N GLN A 14 26.60 -13.47 1.99
CA GLN A 14 27.51 -12.33 1.89
C GLN A 14 26.75 -11.02 1.70
N GLU A 15 25.72 -11.01 0.85
CA GLU A 15 24.90 -9.81 0.61
C GLU A 15 24.12 -9.43 1.88
N VAL A 16 23.52 -10.41 2.57
CA VAL A 16 22.84 -10.19 3.84
C VAL A 16 23.79 -9.65 4.90
N LYS A 17 25.02 -10.15 4.97
CA LYS A 17 26.02 -9.64 5.91
C LYS A 17 26.36 -8.17 5.61
N ASN A 18 26.64 -7.85 4.35
CA ASN A 18 26.96 -6.49 3.94
C ASN A 18 25.79 -5.54 4.24
N LEU A 19 24.56 -5.98 3.99
CA LEU A 19 23.35 -5.22 4.26
C LEU A 19 23.14 -4.96 5.75
N LEU A 20 23.36 -5.97 6.61
CA LEU A 20 23.24 -5.81 8.07
C LEU A 20 24.33 -4.92 8.68
N GLU A 21 25.43 -4.71 7.95
CA GLU A 21 26.52 -3.79 8.31
C GLU A 21 26.33 -2.40 7.68
N SER A 22 25.24 -2.16 6.94
CA SER A 22 24.92 -0.90 6.27
C SER A 22 23.56 -0.34 6.73
N ASP A 23 23.26 0.90 6.32
CA ASP A 23 21.99 1.58 6.55
C ASP A 23 21.10 1.60 5.29
N GLU A 24 21.35 0.71 4.33
CA GLU A 24 20.76 0.77 2.97
C GLU A 24 19.22 0.85 2.97
N TYR A 25 18.54 0.10 3.85
CA TYR A 25 17.07 0.13 3.99
C TYR A 25 16.57 0.97 5.17
N ALA A 26 17.45 1.67 5.89
CA ALA A 26 17.04 2.44 7.08
C ALA A 26 16.05 3.55 6.74
N TYR A 27 16.24 4.21 5.58
CA TYR A 27 15.32 5.23 5.09
C TYR A 27 13.95 4.66 4.73
N ASP A 28 13.91 3.54 4.00
CA ASP A 28 12.66 2.91 3.56
C ASP A 28 11.83 2.41 4.76
N VAL A 29 12.48 1.77 5.74
CA VAL A 29 11.83 1.36 7.00
C VAL A 29 11.26 2.57 7.74
N ALA A 30 11.97 3.71 7.75
CA ALA A 30 11.47 4.93 8.38
C ALA A 30 10.26 5.51 7.61
N GLN A 31 10.27 5.47 6.28
CA GLN A 31 9.15 5.92 5.46
C GLN A 31 7.91 5.05 5.68
N ASP A 32 8.04 3.72 5.73
CA ASP A 32 6.93 2.81 6.00
C ASP A 32 6.28 3.09 7.37
N ILE A 33 7.09 3.38 8.39
CA ILE A 33 6.59 3.77 9.72
C ILE A 33 5.81 5.10 9.64
N GLN A 34 6.35 6.10 8.94
CA GLN A 34 5.67 7.39 8.76
C GLN A 34 4.36 7.25 7.99
N GLU A 35 4.34 6.45 6.91
CA GLU A 35 3.12 6.16 6.15
C GLU A 35 2.08 5.52 7.06
N GLY A 36 2.45 4.48 7.81
CA GLY A 36 1.56 3.83 8.78
C GLY A 36 0.95 4.84 9.76
N VAL A 37 1.77 5.68 10.39
CA VAL A 37 1.30 6.72 11.32
C VAL A 37 0.35 7.71 10.64
N SER A 38 0.65 8.12 9.40
CA SER A 38 -0.20 9.03 8.63
C SER A 38 -1.58 8.44 8.30
N LEU A 39 -1.65 7.12 8.15
CA LEU A 39 -2.88 6.35 7.94
C LEU A 39 -3.62 6.03 9.26
N GLY A 40 -3.10 6.48 10.41
CA GLY A 40 -3.73 6.28 11.72
C GLY A 40 -3.30 5.01 12.46
N LEU A 41 -2.22 4.36 12.05
CA LEU A 41 -1.63 3.21 12.77
C LEU A 41 -1.23 3.62 14.20
N ARG A 42 -1.70 2.87 15.18
CA ARG A 42 -1.35 3.03 16.62
C ARG A 42 -0.75 1.77 17.26
N GLY A 43 -0.77 0.67 16.53
CA GLY A 43 -0.34 -0.64 16.99
C GLY A 43 -0.47 -1.65 15.86
N VAL A 44 0.23 -2.78 16.01
CA VAL A 44 0.31 -3.83 14.98
C VAL A 44 -0.34 -5.14 15.47
N PRO A 45 -0.85 -6.00 14.56
CA PRO A 45 -0.93 -5.80 13.12
C PRO A 45 -2.02 -4.77 12.72
N PHE A 46 -1.82 -4.07 11.61
CA PHE A 46 -2.75 -3.09 11.05
C PHE A 46 -2.77 -3.26 9.54
N PHE A 47 -3.95 -3.51 8.97
CA PHE A 47 -4.10 -3.82 7.55
C PHE A 47 -4.86 -2.70 6.87
N VAL A 48 -4.39 -2.25 5.72
CA VAL A 48 -5.03 -1.19 4.92
C VAL A 48 -5.43 -1.76 3.57
N PHE A 49 -6.67 -1.51 3.16
CA PHE A 49 -7.23 -1.97 1.90
C PHE A 49 -7.62 -0.77 1.04
N ASP A 50 -7.02 -0.68 -0.15
CA ASP A 50 -7.29 0.36 -1.16
C ASP A 50 -7.22 1.81 -0.62
N ARG A 51 -6.37 2.03 0.40
CA ARG A 51 -6.27 3.31 1.15
C ARG A 51 -7.62 3.87 1.65
N LYS A 52 -8.63 3.01 1.77
CA LYS A 52 -10.02 3.39 2.07
C LYS A 52 -10.52 2.72 3.34
N TYR A 53 -10.20 1.44 3.54
CA TYR A 53 -10.58 0.70 4.73
C TYR A 53 -9.34 0.25 5.49
N ALA A 54 -9.45 0.15 6.81
CA ALA A 54 -8.39 -0.38 7.65
C ALA A 54 -8.94 -1.33 8.71
N ILE A 55 -8.20 -2.40 8.98
CA ILE A 55 -8.49 -3.40 10.01
C ILE A 55 -7.38 -3.33 11.07
N PRO A 56 -7.65 -2.77 12.26
CA PRO A 56 -6.71 -2.77 13.36
C PRO A 56 -6.76 -4.10 14.14
N GLY A 57 -5.59 -4.65 14.41
CA GLY A 57 -5.40 -5.87 15.19
C GLY A 57 -5.60 -7.16 14.41
N ALA A 58 -5.31 -8.28 15.07
CA ALA A 58 -5.52 -9.62 14.52
C ALA A 58 -7.01 -9.99 14.61
N GLN A 59 -7.80 -9.52 13.65
CA GLN A 59 -9.24 -9.78 13.59
C GLN A 59 -9.56 -11.20 13.06
N PRO A 60 -10.79 -11.69 13.25
CA PRO A 60 -11.25 -12.93 12.62
C PRO A 60 -11.23 -12.86 11.10
N MET A 61 -11.05 -14.02 10.44
CA MET A 61 -10.99 -14.14 8.97
C MET A 61 -12.23 -13.55 8.26
N GLU A 62 -13.40 -13.66 8.86
CA GLU A 62 -14.65 -13.11 8.33
C GLU A 62 -14.57 -11.60 8.08
N VAL A 63 -13.89 -10.86 8.96
CA VAL A 63 -13.72 -9.40 8.83
C VAL A 63 -12.89 -9.08 7.59
N PHE A 64 -11.78 -9.80 7.39
CA PHE A 64 -10.95 -9.67 6.20
C PHE A 64 -11.72 -9.98 4.91
N HIS A 65 -12.47 -11.08 4.90
CA HIS A 65 -13.26 -11.49 3.74
C HIS A 65 -14.29 -10.42 3.35
N ASN A 66 -15.02 -9.88 4.33
CA ASN A 66 -16.01 -8.83 4.09
C ASN A 66 -15.37 -7.53 3.59
N THR A 67 -14.27 -7.08 4.21
CA THR A 67 -13.57 -5.87 3.78
C THR A 67 -13.03 -5.99 2.35
N ILE A 68 -12.48 -7.14 1.97
CA ILE A 68 -12.01 -7.38 0.60
C ILE A 68 -13.19 -7.30 -0.39
N ASN A 69 -14.33 -7.94 -0.08
CA ASN A 69 -15.52 -7.89 -0.95
C ASN A 69 -16.06 -6.46 -1.09
N GLU A 70 -16.09 -5.69 -0.01
CA GLU A 70 -16.50 -4.28 -0.03
C GLU A 70 -15.54 -3.41 -0.86
N CYS A 71 -14.22 -3.62 -0.75
CA CYS A 71 -13.23 -2.97 -1.60
C CYS A 71 -13.53 -3.20 -3.08
N LEU A 72 -13.70 -4.47 -3.46
CA LEU A 72 -13.96 -4.86 -4.85
C LEU A 72 -15.29 -4.30 -5.38
N ALA A 73 -16.35 -4.33 -4.57
CA ALA A 73 -17.65 -3.76 -4.94
C ALA A 73 -17.60 -2.23 -5.07
N SER A 74 -16.68 -1.57 -4.36
CA SER A 74 -16.54 -0.12 -4.35
C SER A 74 -15.58 0.44 -5.39
N GLN A 75 -15.00 -0.40 -6.25
CA GLN A 75 -14.34 0.06 -7.46
C GLN A 75 -15.31 0.98 -8.23
N PRO A 76 -14.82 2.09 -8.80
CA PRO A 76 -15.69 3.10 -9.39
C PRO A 76 -16.58 2.41 -10.42
N THR A 77 -17.87 2.37 -10.13
CA THR A 77 -18.88 2.13 -11.15
C THR A 77 -18.60 3.15 -12.25
N PRO A 78 -18.61 2.75 -13.54
CA PRO A 78 -18.41 3.68 -14.63
C PRO A 78 -19.30 4.90 -14.40
N LEU A 79 -18.69 6.09 -14.37
CA LEU A 79 -19.40 7.32 -14.06
C LEU A 79 -20.58 7.45 -15.02
N GLU A 80 -21.79 7.56 -14.48
CA GLU A 80 -22.96 7.85 -15.29
C GLU A 80 -22.85 9.31 -15.75
N ARG A 81 -22.43 9.51 -17.00
CA ARG A 81 -22.32 10.86 -17.58
C ARG A 81 -23.72 11.46 -17.68
N ARG A 82 -24.00 12.45 -16.83
CA ARG A 82 -25.24 13.24 -16.88
C ARG A 82 -24.92 14.65 -17.37
N GLY A 83 -25.61 15.09 -18.42
CA GLY A 83 -25.36 16.37 -19.09
C GLY A 83 -24.60 16.21 -20.41
N GLU A 84 -24.51 17.31 -21.16
CA GLU A 84 -23.73 17.39 -22.40
C GLU A 84 -22.24 17.58 -22.09
N GLU A 85 -21.39 17.03 -22.95
CA GLU A 85 -19.93 17.15 -22.85
C GLU A 85 -19.53 18.61 -23.12
N GLY A 86 -19.00 19.27 -22.09
CA GLY A 86 -18.61 20.68 -22.16
C GLY A 86 -17.16 20.87 -22.63
N PRO A 87 -16.73 22.14 -22.82
CA PRO A 87 -15.40 22.45 -23.28
C PRO A 87 -14.30 21.76 -22.46
N SER A 88 -13.37 21.08 -23.13
CA SER A 88 -12.27 20.36 -22.51
C SER A 88 -10.92 20.84 -23.03
N CYS A 89 -9.93 20.87 -22.16
CA CYS A 89 -8.56 21.21 -22.56
C CYS A 89 -7.81 19.95 -22.93
N ASP A 90 -7.41 19.87 -24.18
CA ASP A 90 -6.55 18.81 -24.67
C ASP A 90 -5.12 19.05 -24.19
N ARG A 91 -4.56 18.07 -23.46
CA ARG A 91 -3.24 18.18 -22.82
C ARG A 91 -2.08 18.09 -23.80
N GLU A 92 -2.28 17.53 -24.98
CA GLU A 92 -1.22 17.34 -25.98
C GLU A 92 -1.11 18.55 -26.91
N THR A 93 -2.25 19.13 -27.27
CA THR A 93 -2.33 20.28 -28.17
C THR A 93 -2.40 21.62 -27.43
N GLY A 94 -2.75 21.60 -26.14
CA GLY A 94 -2.87 22.79 -25.30
C GLY A 94 -4.07 23.68 -25.65
N LYS A 95 -5.04 23.18 -26.42
CA LYS A 95 -6.25 23.92 -26.81
C LYS A 95 -7.42 23.51 -25.93
N CYS A 96 -8.24 24.51 -25.55
CA CYS A 96 -9.47 24.31 -24.81
C CYS A 96 -10.65 24.68 -25.71
N GLU A 97 -11.51 23.70 -26.05
CA GLU A 97 -12.71 23.84 -26.89
C GLU A 97 -13.88 23.11 -26.25
#